data_AF-A0A7Y8BTH3-F1
#
_entry.id   AF-A0A7Y8BTH3-F1
#
_cell.length_a   1.000
_cell.length_b   1.000
_cell.length_c   1.000
_cell.angle_alpha   90.00
_cell.angle_beta   90.00
_cell.angle_gamma   90.00
#
_symmetry.space_group_name_H-M   'P 1'
#
loop_
_entity.id
_entity.type
_entity.pdbx_description
1 polymer ?
#
loop_
_entity_poly.entity_id
_entity_poly.type
_entity_poly.pdbx_seq_one_letter_code
_entity_poly.pdbx_strand_id
1 'polypeptide(L)'
;MRVQAIGIDSIRRLYPNRARMIRHAHEQAVAYLADTQKNMDRLFSEAPLDRKRRQFVEKFFDIASVSESTIQKIKFRADMLLGELLKPSLNPETSSRYIVGSALHPEHGIQAFTLPKDATRRIYFTERFFDPGFEPYLPLRSRAFDMLGHNMATVLLHETSHLVLDTIDLAYLESSRPFVDLLDTRSLLGRLRHDDLEHIQQHAFSNRTPSNELFRERDDYDLHWYDVVGKPFQRVLQLTGTQNLDEARRVFFSDENKRMDVMLNNADSLALLLAHLGRPPEYHPQY
;
A
#
# COMPACT_ATOMS: atom_id res chain seq x y z
N MET A 1 -10.91 -7.58 17.40
CA MET A 1 -11.91 -8.01 16.40
C MET A 1 -12.76 -9.14 16.97
N ARG A 2 -14.06 -9.20 16.64
CA ARG A 2 -14.91 -10.38 16.89
C ARG A 2 -14.83 -11.31 15.68
N VAL A 3 -14.17 -12.45 15.82
CA VAL A 3 -13.99 -13.43 14.73
C VAL A 3 -15.34 -14.06 14.37
N GLN A 4 -15.64 -14.14 13.07
CA GLN A 4 -16.88 -14.70 12.54
C GLN A 4 -16.64 -15.96 11.70
N ALA A 5 -15.54 -15.99 10.92
CA ALA A 5 -15.18 -17.12 10.08
C ALA A 5 -13.66 -17.27 9.99
N ILE A 6 -13.18 -18.52 9.98
CA ILE A 6 -11.75 -18.88 9.90
C ILE A 6 -11.54 -19.76 8.68
N GLY A 7 -10.68 -19.30 7.76
CA GLY A 7 -10.37 -19.99 6.52
C GLY A 7 -11.44 -19.85 5.45
N ILE A 8 -11.01 -19.99 4.19
CA ILE A 8 -11.87 -19.76 3.02
C ILE A 8 -13.08 -20.69 3.01
N ASP A 9 -12.97 -21.94 3.46
CA ASP A 9 -14.12 -22.84 3.49
C ASP A 9 -15.23 -22.39 4.44
N SER A 10 -14.87 -21.85 5.61
CA SER A 10 -15.82 -21.27 6.55
C SER A 10 -16.39 -19.96 6.01
N ILE A 11 -15.52 -19.09 5.48
CA ILE A 11 -15.92 -17.80 4.89
C ILE A 11 -16.86 -18.03 3.71
N ARG A 12 -16.59 -18.99 2.83
CA ARG A 12 -17.43 -19.30 1.66
C ARG A 12 -18.81 -19.81 2.06
N ARG A 13 -18.90 -20.58 3.15
CA ARG A 13 -20.17 -21.11 3.68
C ARG A 13 -21.04 -20.02 4.31
N LEU A 14 -20.42 -19.12 5.10
CA LEU A 14 -21.14 -18.09 5.87
C LEU A 14 -21.33 -16.78 5.09
N TYR A 15 -20.34 -16.42 4.28
CA TYR A 15 -20.22 -15.16 3.54
C TYR A 15 -19.69 -15.39 2.11
N PRO A 16 -20.46 -16.06 1.23
CA PRO A 16 -19.99 -16.44 -0.11
C PRO A 16 -19.54 -15.24 -0.97
N ASN A 17 -20.14 -14.07 -0.79
CA ASN A 17 -19.68 -12.82 -1.43
C ASN A 17 -18.27 -12.44 -0.96
N ARG A 18 -18.01 -12.45 0.35
CA ARG A 18 -16.69 -12.11 0.92
C ARG A 18 -15.60 -13.07 0.45
N ALA A 19 -15.90 -14.36 0.32
CA ALA A 19 -14.97 -15.32 -0.25
C ALA A 19 -14.59 -14.98 -1.71
N ARG A 20 -15.58 -14.61 -2.55
CA ARG A 20 -15.30 -14.15 -3.92
C ARG A 20 -14.48 -12.87 -3.96
N MET A 21 -14.74 -11.94 -3.05
CA MET A 21 -14.01 -10.67 -2.94
C MET A 21 -12.55 -10.89 -2.53
N ILE A 22 -12.28 -11.79 -1.57
CA ILE A 22 -10.91 -12.17 -1.20
C ILE A 22 -10.16 -12.76 -2.40
N ARG A 23 -10.82 -13.66 -3.15
CA ARG A 23 -10.23 -14.22 -4.37
C ARG A 23 -9.91 -13.15 -5.40
N HIS A 24 -10.85 -12.27 -5.66
CA HIS A 24 -10.67 -11.17 -6.61
C HIS A 24 -9.53 -10.23 -6.19
N ALA A 25 -9.46 -9.88 -4.90
CA ALA A 25 -8.36 -9.09 -4.34
C ALA A 25 -7.00 -9.78 -4.53
N HIS A 26 -6.95 -11.10 -4.31
CA HIS A 26 -5.76 -11.90 -4.49
C HIS A 26 -5.31 -11.95 -5.95
N GLU A 27 -6.24 -12.20 -6.89
CA GLU A 27 -5.98 -12.21 -8.33
C GLU A 27 -5.44 -10.85 -8.80
N GLN A 28 -6.07 -9.75 -8.37
CA GLN A 28 -5.65 -8.39 -8.70
C GLN A 28 -4.27 -8.04 -8.10
N ALA A 29 -3.99 -8.45 -6.86
CA ALA A 29 -2.69 -8.26 -6.22
C ALA A 29 -1.58 -9.03 -6.95
N VAL A 30 -1.84 -10.28 -7.33
CA VAL A 30 -0.92 -11.09 -8.15
C VAL A 30 -0.66 -10.42 -9.50
N ALA A 31 -1.70 -9.89 -10.16
CA ALA A 31 -1.56 -9.18 -11.42
C ALA A 31 -0.67 -7.94 -11.28
N TYR A 32 -0.89 -7.09 -10.25
CA TYR A 32 -0.02 -5.93 -10.01
C TYR A 32 1.43 -6.32 -9.81
N LEU A 33 1.72 -7.38 -9.05
CA LEU A 33 3.10 -7.80 -8.81
C LEU A 33 3.76 -8.37 -10.07
N ALA A 34 3.06 -9.23 -10.80
CA ALA A 34 3.55 -9.83 -12.04
C ALA A 34 3.80 -8.77 -13.12
N ASP A 35 2.93 -7.77 -13.23
CA ASP A 35 3.09 -6.69 -14.20
C ASP A 35 4.13 -5.66 -13.72
N THR A 36 4.30 -5.46 -12.42
CA THR A 36 5.44 -4.68 -11.90
C THR A 36 6.75 -5.29 -12.39
N GLN A 37 6.95 -6.60 -12.29
CA GLN A 37 8.16 -7.27 -12.79
C GLN A 37 8.44 -6.94 -14.26
N LYS A 38 7.44 -7.17 -15.13
CA LYS A 38 7.56 -6.93 -16.57
C LYS A 38 7.79 -5.45 -16.90
N ASN A 39 7.10 -4.55 -16.20
CA ASN A 39 7.17 -3.11 -16.46
C ASN A 39 8.52 -2.54 -16.00
N MET A 40 9.09 -3.08 -14.93
CA MET A 40 10.42 -2.68 -14.45
C MET A 40 11.54 -3.07 -15.44
N ASP A 41 11.43 -4.21 -16.13
CA ASP A 41 12.37 -4.60 -17.20
C ASP A 41 12.33 -3.68 -18.42
N ARG A 42 11.22 -2.96 -18.60
CA ARG A 42 10.97 -2.07 -19.75
C ARG A 42 11.03 -0.59 -19.39
N LEU A 43 11.39 -0.25 -18.16
CA LEU A 43 11.26 1.11 -17.61
C LEU A 43 12.03 2.17 -18.43
N PHE A 44 13.10 1.78 -19.12
CA PHE A 44 13.91 2.65 -19.98
C PHE A 44 13.53 2.61 -21.47
N SER A 45 12.43 1.94 -21.82
CA SER A 45 11.91 2.02 -23.19
C SER A 45 11.36 3.43 -23.49
N GLU A 46 11.26 3.75 -24.79
CA GLU A 46 10.68 5.03 -25.24
C GLU A 46 9.15 5.07 -25.16
N ALA A 47 8.50 3.96 -24.81
CA ALA A 47 7.05 3.86 -24.75
C ALA A 47 6.47 4.89 -23.75
N PRO A 48 5.38 5.60 -24.09
CA PRO A 48 4.82 6.65 -23.23
C PRO A 48 4.49 6.19 -21.80
N LEU A 49 3.96 4.98 -21.64
CA LEU A 49 3.63 4.43 -20.32
C LEU A 49 4.89 4.10 -19.49
N ASP A 50 5.96 3.63 -20.13
CA ASP A 50 7.21 3.30 -19.44
C ASP A 50 7.91 4.58 -18.96
N ARG A 51 7.87 5.66 -19.78
CA ARG A 51 8.30 7.01 -19.38
C ARG A 51 7.51 7.54 -18.18
N LYS A 52 6.19 7.40 -18.19
CA LYS A 52 5.34 7.82 -17.05
C LYS A 52 5.65 7.05 -15.78
N ARG A 53 5.89 5.73 -15.88
CA ARG A 53 6.31 4.90 -14.74
C ARG A 53 7.67 5.35 -14.21
N ARG A 54 8.64 5.62 -15.08
CA ARG A 54 9.96 6.13 -14.67
C ARG A 54 9.84 7.45 -13.91
N GLN A 55 9.09 8.40 -14.46
CA GLN A 55 8.80 9.69 -13.81
C GLN A 55 8.07 9.52 -12.47
N PHE A 56 7.15 8.56 -12.38
CA PHE A 56 6.50 8.23 -11.13
C PHE A 56 7.51 7.75 -10.08
N VAL A 57 8.41 6.82 -10.42
CA VAL A 57 9.46 6.34 -9.49
C VAL A 57 10.37 7.48 -9.04
N GLU A 58 10.82 8.32 -9.98
CA GLU A 58 11.66 9.50 -9.70
C GLU A 58 10.97 10.45 -8.73
N LYS A 59 9.71 10.79 -8.99
CA LYS A 59 8.89 11.65 -8.13
C LYS A 59 8.59 11.00 -6.78
N PHE A 60 8.32 9.70 -6.75
CA PHE A 60 7.91 8.96 -5.55
C PHE A 60 9.04 8.91 -4.52
N PHE A 61 10.28 8.64 -4.95
CA PHE A 61 11.44 8.62 -4.05
C PHE A 61 12.18 9.96 -3.93
N ASP A 62 11.77 10.95 -4.72
CA ASP A 62 12.47 12.23 -4.90
C ASP A 62 13.95 12.00 -5.27
N ILE A 63 14.17 11.29 -6.38
CA ILE A 63 15.49 10.96 -6.92
C ILE A 63 15.66 11.56 -8.32
N ALA A 64 16.90 11.93 -8.66
CA ALA A 64 17.19 12.58 -9.93
C ALA A 64 16.99 11.65 -11.15
N SER A 65 17.30 10.36 -10.98
CA SER A 65 17.10 9.35 -12.01
C SER A 65 16.99 7.95 -11.40
N VAL A 66 16.19 7.10 -12.05
CA VAL A 66 16.12 5.69 -11.65
C VAL A 66 17.45 4.99 -11.99
N SER A 67 18.03 4.29 -11.02
CA SER A 67 19.22 3.46 -11.20
C SER A 67 18.87 1.97 -11.29
N GLU A 68 19.79 1.14 -11.79
CA GLU A 68 19.64 -0.32 -11.77
C GLU A 68 19.39 -0.85 -10.33
N SER A 69 20.05 -0.26 -9.32
CA SER A 69 19.81 -0.60 -7.92
C SER A 69 18.37 -0.29 -7.49
N THR A 70 17.80 0.83 -7.96
CA THR A 70 16.40 1.18 -7.70
C THR A 70 15.47 0.12 -8.27
N ILE A 71 15.72 -0.29 -9.52
CA ILE A 71 14.95 -1.34 -10.20
C ILE A 71 15.01 -2.65 -9.42
N GLN A 72 16.21 -3.09 -9.05
CA GLN A 72 16.42 -4.33 -8.32
C GLN A 72 15.75 -4.31 -6.95
N LYS A 73 15.81 -3.19 -6.22
CA LYS A 73 15.12 -3.01 -4.93
C LYS A 73 13.60 -3.19 -5.06
N ILE A 74 12.99 -2.63 -6.11
CA ILE A 74 11.55 -2.75 -6.36
C ILE A 74 11.20 -4.18 -6.76
N LYS A 75 11.91 -4.75 -7.74
CA LYS A 75 11.68 -6.12 -8.22
C LYS A 75 11.83 -7.14 -7.11
N PHE A 76 12.87 -7.04 -6.28
CA PHE A 76 13.06 -7.93 -5.13
C PHE A 76 11.81 -7.97 -4.22
N ARG A 77 11.23 -6.80 -3.91
CA ARG A 77 10.05 -6.72 -3.04
C ARG A 77 8.82 -7.27 -3.73
N ALA A 78 8.62 -6.96 -5.01
CA ALA A 78 7.54 -7.53 -5.81
C ALA A 78 7.63 -9.07 -5.87
N ASP A 79 8.82 -9.63 -6.06
CA ASP A 79 9.06 -11.08 -6.07
C ASP A 79 8.77 -11.74 -4.72
N MET A 80 9.19 -11.11 -3.62
CA MET A 80 8.93 -11.62 -2.28
C MET A 80 7.43 -11.69 -1.98
N LEU A 81 6.67 -10.63 -2.33
CA LEU A 81 5.22 -10.62 -2.15
C LEU A 81 4.53 -11.63 -3.09
N LEU A 82 4.95 -11.69 -4.37
CA LEU A 82 4.38 -12.59 -5.35
C LEU A 82 4.61 -14.04 -4.94
N GLY A 83 5.83 -14.35 -4.50
CA GLY A 83 6.21 -15.67 -4.01
C GLY A 83 5.40 -16.08 -2.77
N GLU A 84 5.01 -15.17 -1.89
CA GLU A 84 4.13 -15.49 -0.77
C GLU A 84 2.67 -15.69 -1.21
N LEU A 85 2.12 -14.84 -2.08
CA LEU A 85 0.75 -14.98 -2.57
C LEU A 85 0.55 -16.27 -3.36
N LEU A 86 1.55 -16.71 -4.14
CA LEU A 86 1.49 -17.95 -4.90
C LEU A 86 1.67 -19.23 -4.05
N LYS A 87 1.99 -19.12 -2.74
CA LYS A 87 2.10 -20.32 -1.88
C LYS A 87 0.73 -20.96 -1.67
N PRO A 88 0.65 -22.31 -1.62
CA PRO A 88 -0.58 -23.01 -1.24
C PRO A 88 -1.16 -22.53 0.10
N SER A 89 -0.31 -22.09 1.03
CA SER A 89 -0.76 -21.55 2.32
C SER A 89 -1.60 -20.29 2.23
N LEU A 90 -1.47 -19.47 1.19
CA LEU A 90 -2.29 -18.26 0.96
C LEU A 90 -3.24 -18.41 -0.24
N ASN A 91 -3.43 -19.62 -0.75
CA ASN A 91 -4.35 -19.86 -1.86
C ASN A 91 -5.76 -19.33 -1.51
N PRO A 92 -6.35 -18.45 -2.34
CA PRO A 92 -7.62 -17.80 -2.02
C PRO A 92 -8.84 -18.72 -2.08
N GLU A 93 -8.67 -19.98 -2.48
CA GLU A 93 -9.72 -20.99 -2.54
C GLU A 93 -9.64 -22.00 -1.39
N THR A 94 -8.47 -22.20 -0.77
CA THR A 94 -8.26 -23.29 0.20
C THR A 94 -7.59 -22.87 1.50
N SER A 95 -7.04 -21.64 1.58
CA SER A 95 -6.26 -21.22 2.73
C SER A 95 -7.08 -21.09 4.01
N SER A 96 -6.51 -21.57 5.12
CA SER A 96 -6.99 -21.34 6.48
C SER A 96 -6.47 -20.04 7.11
N ARG A 97 -5.62 -19.28 6.41
CA ARG A 97 -4.96 -18.07 6.94
C ARG A 97 -5.81 -16.81 6.84
N TYR A 98 -6.90 -16.83 6.07
CA TYR A 98 -7.83 -15.70 5.98
C TYR A 98 -8.87 -15.77 7.09
N ILE A 99 -9.00 -14.70 7.86
CA ILE A 99 -9.95 -14.58 8.97
C ILE A 99 -10.88 -13.42 8.67
N VAL A 100 -12.19 -13.63 8.81
CA VAL A 100 -13.19 -12.57 8.67
C VAL A 100 -13.84 -12.34 10.02
N GLY A 101 -13.99 -11.07 10.40
CA GLY A 101 -14.68 -10.68 11.60
C GLY A 101 -15.21 -9.27 11.55
N SER A 102 -15.72 -8.80 12.69
CA SER A 102 -16.15 -7.42 12.86
C SER A 102 -15.19 -6.66 13.78
N ALA A 103 -14.90 -5.40 13.43
CA ALA A 103 -14.10 -4.52 14.28
C ALA A 103 -14.76 -4.36 15.67
N LEU A 104 -13.94 -4.24 16.71
CA LEU A 104 -14.45 -3.85 18.05
C LEU A 104 -14.72 -2.35 18.10
N HIS A 105 -13.95 -1.59 17.31
CA HIS A 105 -13.96 -0.13 17.17
C HIS A 105 -14.11 0.20 15.68
N PRO A 106 -15.30 0.06 15.08
CA PRO A 106 -15.53 0.30 13.65
C PRO A 106 -15.25 1.74 13.21
N GLU A 107 -15.26 2.69 14.16
CA GLU A 107 -14.92 4.09 13.98
C GLU A 107 -13.48 4.32 13.50
N HIS A 108 -12.55 3.41 13.82
CA HIS A 108 -11.14 3.52 13.39
C HIS A 108 -10.91 3.14 11.93
N GLY A 109 -11.93 2.63 11.22
CA GLY A 109 -11.83 2.37 9.79
C GLY A 109 -10.85 1.25 9.37
N ILE A 110 -10.30 0.48 10.32
CA ILE A 110 -9.31 -0.57 10.05
C ILE A 110 -9.88 -1.58 9.05
N GLN A 111 -9.25 -1.71 7.88
CA GLN A 111 -9.67 -2.63 6.82
C GLN A 111 -9.18 -4.05 7.09
N ALA A 112 -7.88 -4.19 7.35
CA ALA A 112 -7.25 -5.45 7.67
C ALA A 112 -6.14 -5.24 8.69
N PHE A 113 -5.60 -6.34 9.22
CA PHE A 113 -4.37 -6.33 9.99
C PHE A 113 -3.75 -7.74 10.03
N THR A 114 -2.46 -7.78 10.37
CA THR A 114 -1.77 -9.00 10.79
C THR A 114 -1.29 -8.89 12.23
N LEU A 115 -0.90 -10.02 12.81
CA LEU A 115 -0.39 -10.08 14.19
C LEU A 115 1.10 -10.45 14.14
N PRO A 116 2.02 -9.60 14.64
CA PRO A 116 3.47 -9.83 14.52
C PRO A 116 3.99 -11.17 15.08
N LYS A 117 3.26 -11.77 16.04
CA LYS A 117 3.63 -13.04 16.70
C LYS A 117 2.70 -14.20 16.37
N ASP A 118 1.87 -14.06 15.35
CA ASP A 118 1.01 -15.15 14.90
C ASP A 118 1.83 -16.15 14.08
N ALA A 119 2.14 -17.29 14.71
CA ALA A 119 2.87 -18.39 14.08
C ALA A 119 2.19 -18.93 12.82
N THR A 120 0.87 -18.74 12.69
CA THR A 120 0.11 -19.14 11.50
C THR A 120 0.06 -18.06 10.42
N ARG A 121 0.61 -16.86 10.70
CA ARG A 121 0.73 -15.72 9.77
C ARG A 121 -0.62 -15.39 9.10
N ARG A 122 -1.69 -15.33 9.88
CA ARG A 122 -3.04 -15.03 9.39
C ARG A 122 -3.19 -13.57 8.98
N ILE A 123 -4.14 -13.34 8.08
CA ILE A 123 -4.60 -12.01 7.66
C ILE A 123 -6.05 -11.87 8.14
N TYR A 124 -6.30 -10.84 8.93
CA TYR A 124 -7.60 -10.58 9.54
C TYR A 124 -8.30 -9.46 8.77
N PHE A 125 -9.43 -9.75 8.15
CA PHE A 125 -10.27 -8.79 7.43
C PHE A 125 -11.46 -8.37 8.30
N THR A 126 -11.68 -7.06 8.39
CA THR A 126 -12.88 -6.49 9.00
C THR A 126 -13.96 -6.28 7.94
N GLU A 127 -15.10 -5.75 8.35
CA GLU A 127 -16.13 -5.24 7.45
C GLU A 127 -15.61 -4.18 6.46
N ARG A 128 -14.63 -3.35 6.83
CA ARG A 128 -14.13 -2.24 6.01
C ARG A 128 -13.28 -2.68 4.82
N PHE A 129 -12.67 -3.87 4.88
CA PHE A 129 -12.04 -4.47 3.71
C PHE A 129 -13.06 -4.78 2.60
N PHE A 130 -14.29 -5.15 2.96
CA PHE A 130 -15.33 -5.48 1.99
C PHE A 130 -16.21 -4.28 1.64
N ASP A 131 -16.28 -3.29 2.54
CA ASP A 131 -17.08 -2.10 2.39
C ASP A 131 -16.30 -0.86 2.89
N PRO A 132 -15.39 -0.33 2.06
CA PRO A 132 -14.47 0.73 2.46
C PRO A 132 -15.13 2.12 2.53
N GLY A 133 -16.42 2.25 2.20
CA GLY A 133 -17.12 3.54 2.23
C GLY A 133 -16.69 4.50 1.12
N PHE A 134 -16.43 3.97 -0.08
CA PHE A 134 -15.93 4.74 -1.23
C PHE A 134 -17.04 5.28 -2.13
N GLU A 135 -18.28 5.32 -1.65
CA GLU A 135 -19.41 5.95 -2.36
C GLU A 135 -19.09 7.36 -2.88
N PRO A 136 -18.37 8.23 -2.12
CA PRO A 136 -18.01 9.56 -2.61
C PRO A 136 -17.08 9.58 -3.83
N TYR A 137 -16.36 8.49 -4.12
CA TYR A 137 -15.49 8.36 -5.29
C TYR A 137 -16.19 7.77 -6.50
N LEU A 138 -17.33 7.09 -6.33
CA LEU A 138 -18.08 6.48 -7.43
C LEU A 138 -18.44 7.45 -8.57
N PRO A 139 -18.90 8.70 -8.33
CA PRO A 139 -19.20 9.64 -9.41
C PRO A 139 -17.95 10.28 -10.01
N LEU A 140 -16.78 10.09 -9.40
CA LEU A 140 -15.52 10.78 -9.75
C LEU A 140 -14.50 9.85 -10.41
N ARG A 141 -14.87 8.63 -10.79
CA ARG A 141 -13.94 7.66 -11.38
C ARG A 141 -14.41 7.19 -12.76
N SER A 142 -13.47 6.68 -13.55
CA SER A 142 -13.81 5.88 -14.72
C SER A 142 -14.62 4.65 -14.33
N ARG A 143 -15.68 4.34 -15.11
CA ARG A 143 -16.48 3.12 -14.93
C ARG A 143 -15.68 1.84 -15.20
N ALA A 144 -14.63 1.93 -16.03
CA ALA A 144 -13.75 0.81 -16.34
C ALA A 144 -12.75 0.48 -15.21
N PHE A 145 -12.53 1.42 -14.28
CA PHE A 145 -11.65 1.19 -13.14
C PHE A 145 -12.36 0.39 -12.05
N ASP A 146 -11.85 -0.80 -11.74
CA ASP A 146 -12.34 -1.59 -10.62
C ASP A 146 -11.75 -1.06 -9.30
N MET A 147 -12.43 -0.05 -8.76
CA MET A 147 -12.04 0.61 -7.53
C MET A 147 -12.05 -0.33 -6.31
N LEU A 148 -13.02 -1.24 -6.23
CA LEU A 148 -13.12 -2.15 -5.08
C LEU A 148 -12.05 -3.23 -5.16
N GLY A 149 -11.81 -3.79 -6.35
CA GLY A 149 -10.69 -4.70 -6.59
C GLY A 149 -9.34 -4.07 -6.26
N HIS A 150 -9.11 -2.82 -6.70
CA HIS A 150 -7.91 -2.06 -6.39
C HIS A 150 -7.72 -1.85 -4.87
N ASN A 151 -8.75 -1.40 -4.17
CA ASN A 151 -8.74 -1.21 -2.72
C ASN A 151 -8.36 -2.50 -1.98
N MET A 152 -9.05 -3.59 -2.27
CA MET A 152 -8.79 -4.86 -1.58
C MET A 152 -7.42 -5.44 -1.93
N ALA A 153 -6.96 -5.29 -3.18
CA ALA A 153 -5.64 -5.74 -3.60
C ALA A 153 -4.51 -4.99 -2.89
N THR A 154 -4.62 -3.66 -2.79
CA THR A 154 -3.63 -2.82 -2.11
C THR A 154 -3.59 -3.08 -0.61
N VAL A 155 -4.73 -3.25 0.05
CA VAL A 155 -4.79 -3.69 1.45
C VAL A 155 -4.16 -5.08 1.61
N LEU A 156 -4.43 -6.02 0.69
CA LEU A 156 -3.79 -7.35 0.75
C LEU A 156 -2.27 -7.28 0.56
N LEU A 157 -1.77 -6.43 -0.34
CA LEU A 157 -0.33 -6.18 -0.52
C LEU A 157 0.30 -5.58 0.74
N HIS A 158 -0.37 -4.61 1.35
CA HIS A 158 0.03 -4.00 2.62
C HIS A 158 0.20 -5.06 3.71
N GLU A 159 -0.84 -5.86 3.98
CA GLU A 159 -0.79 -6.89 5.02
C GLU A 159 0.23 -8.00 4.71
N THR A 160 0.33 -8.41 3.45
CA THR A 160 1.31 -9.43 3.03
C THR A 160 2.74 -8.92 3.21
N SER A 161 2.97 -7.62 3.06
CA SER A 161 4.28 -7.01 3.26
C SER A 161 4.76 -7.09 4.71
N HIS A 162 3.87 -6.94 5.69
CA HIS A 162 4.23 -7.17 7.10
C HIS A 162 4.72 -8.58 7.33
N LEU A 163 4.05 -9.56 6.71
CA LEU A 163 4.35 -10.97 6.92
C LEU A 163 5.69 -11.39 6.33
N VAL A 164 6.07 -10.83 5.17
CA VAL A 164 7.20 -11.36 4.35
C VAL A 164 8.42 -10.45 4.38
N LEU A 165 8.21 -9.15 4.45
CA LEU A 165 9.26 -8.13 4.35
C LEU A 165 9.48 -7.38 5.67
N ASP A 166 8.71 -7.72 6.70
CA ASP A 166 8.73 -7.05 8.01
C ASP A 166 8.60 -5.52 7.85
N THR A 167 7.73 -5.09 6.92
CA THR A 167 7.37 -3.68 6.79
C THR A 167 6.65 -3.21 8.06
N ILE A 168 6.63 -1.89 8.23
CA ILE A 168 6.01 -1.20 9.36
C ILE A 168 5.05 -0.13 8.85
N ASP A 169 4.14 0.30 9.71
CA ASP A 169 3.21 1.39 9.44
C ASP A 169 3.78 2.70 9.98
N LEU A 170 4.55 3.39 9.15
CA LEU A 170 5.09 4.71 9.50
C LEU A 170 4.16 5.84 9.06
N ALA A 171 3.49 5.66 7.92
CA ALA A 171 2.61 6.66 7.34
C ALA A 171 1.64 6.01 6.36
N TYR A 172 0.41 6.53 6.31
CA TYR A 172 -0.58 6.16 5.33
C TYR A 172 -0.56 7.17 4.17
N LEU A 173 -0.28 6.68 2.97
CA LEU A 173 -0.30 7.41 1.70
C LEU A 173 -1.63 7.16 0.98
N GLU A 174 -2.62 6.60 1.67
CA GLU A 174 -3.93 6.29 1.12
C GLU A 174 -3.83 5.35 -0.10
N SER A 175 -2.96 4.34 -0.01
CA SER A 175 -2.64 3.41 -1.12
C SER A 175 -3.86 2.71 -1.72
N SER A 176 -4.93 2.57 -0.93
CA SER A 176 -6.17 1.89 -1.31
C SER A 176 -7.22 2.77 -1.98
N ARG A 177 -6.98 4.10 -2.07
CA ARG A 177 -7.83 5.03 -2.83
C ARG A 177 -7.59 4.87 -4.34
N PRO A 178 -8.51 5.33 -5.20
CA PRO A 178 -8.27 5.35 -6.64
C PRO A 178 -6.95 6.01 -7.01
N PHE A 179 -6.34 5.58 -8.12
CA PHE A 179 -5.20 6.30 -8.69
C PHE A 179 -5.59 7.76 -8.93
N VAL A 180 -4.74 8.68 -8.44
CA VAL A 180 -4.99 10.12 -8.46
C VAL A 180 -5.35 10.61 -9.87
N ASP A 181 -4.65 10.12 -10.89
CA ASP A 181 -4.84 10.51 -12.29
C ASP A 181 -6.13 9.97 -12.93
N LEU A 182 -6.87 9.07 -12.25
CA LEU A 182 -8.18 8.59 -12.68
C LEU A 182 -9.35 9.37 -12.06
N LEU A 183 -9.07 10.32 -11.17
CA LEU A 183 -10.10 11.15 -10.57
C LEU A 183 -10.59 12.22 -11.54
N ASP A 184 -11.91 12.31 -11.73
CA ASP A 184 -12.56 13.30 -12.57
C ASP A 184 -12.55 14.68 -11.90
N THR A 185 -11.73 15.58 -12.44
CA THR A 185 -11.52 16.94 -11.94
C THR A 185 -12.43 17.99 -12.59
N ARG A 186 -13.45 17.59 -13.36
CA ARG A 186 -14.38 18.55 -13.99
C ARG A 186 -15.25 19.28 -12.96
N SER A 187 -15.65 18.60 -11.90
CA SER A 187 -16.42 19.20 -10.79
C SER A 187 -15.52 19.79 -9.69
N LEU A 188 -16.05 20.72 -8.89
CA LEU A 188 -15.34 21.27 -7.73
C LEU A 188 -14.99 20.15 -6.72
N LEU A 189 -15.96 19.29 -6.41
CA LEU A 189 -15.76 18.14 -5.51
C LEU A 189 -14.64 17.21 -6.02
N GLY A 190 -14.61 16.98 -7.34
CA GLY A 190 -13.57 16.19 -8.00
C GLY A 190 -12.18 16.78 -7.84
N ARG A 191 -12.02 18.09 -8.05
CA ARG A 191 -10.75 18.80 -7.83
C ARG A 191 -10.30 18.72 -6.38
N LEU A 192 -11.19 19.02 -5.43
CA LEU A 192 -10.85 18.94 -4.00
C LEU A 192 -10.34 17.55 -3.60
N ARG A 193 -11.05 16.48 -4.01
CA ARG A 193 -10.60 15.11 -3.71
C ARG A 193 -9.31 14.70 -4.41
N HIS A 194 -9.11 15.17 -5.64
CA HIS A 194 -7.86 14.97 -6.36
C HIS A 194 -6.71 15.64 -5.60
N ASP A 195 -6.86 16.92 -5.27
CA ASP A 195 -5.82 17.74 -4.66
C ASP A 195 -5.50 17.23 -3.24
N ASP A 196 -6.50 16.84 -2.46
CA ASP A 196 -6.32 16.25 -1.13
C ASP A 196 -5.53 14.92 -1.20
N LEU A 197 -5.91 14.02 -2.11
CA LEU A 197 -5.24 12.73 -2.25
C LEU A 197 -3.82 12.90 -2.81
N GLU A 198 -3.65 13.77 -3.80
CA GLU A 198 -2.34 14.10 -4.34
C GLU A 198 -1.43 14.71 -3.26
N HIS A 199 -1.98 15.60 -2.43
CA HIS A 199 -1.24 16.21 -1.33
C HIS A 199 -0.75 15.14 -0.34
N ILE A 200 -1.64 14.24 0.10
CA ILE A 200 -1.29 13.12 0.99
C ILE A 200 -0.17 12.27 0.37
N GLN A 201 -0.34 11.80 -0.87
CA GLN A 201 0.64 10.93 -1.52
C GLN A 201 2.00 11.61 -1.74
N GLN A 202 2.02 12.95 -1.87
CA GLN A 202 3.27 13.69 -2.05
C GLN A 202 3.92 14.16 -0.75
N HIS A 203 3.19 14.27 0.37
CA HIS A 203 3.69 14.93 1.59
C HIS A 203 3.61 14.07 2.85
N ALA A 204 2.83 12.99 2.89
CA ALA A 204 2.70 12.16 4.09
C ALA A 204 4.01 11.44 4.45
N PHE A 205 4.78 11.00 3.43
CA PHE A 205 6.04 10.29 3.67
C PHE A 205 7.01 10.41 2.48
N SER A 206 7.63 11.58 2.35
CA SER A 206 8.54 11.91 1.26
C SER A 206 9.55 12.98 1.71
N ASN A 207 10.44 13.40 0.81
CA ASN A 207 11.34 14.53 1.07
C ASN A 207 10.60 15.89 1.28
N ARG A 208 9.27 15.92 1.08
CA ARG A 208 8.41 17.09 1.31
C ARG A 208 7.63 17.01 2.63
N THR A 209 7.73 15.90 3.36
CA THR A 209 7.11 15.77 4.68
C THR A 209 7.72 16.80 5.64
N PRO A 210 6.90 17.58 6.37
CA PRO A 210 7.43 18.48 7.39
C PRO A 210 8.29 17.72 8.40
N SER A 211 9.47 18.26 8.73
CA SER A 211 10.44 17.57 9.60
C SER A 211 9.86 17.24 10.99
N ASN A 212 8.94 18.06 11.49
CA ASN A 212 8.23 17.88 12.75
C ASN A 212 7.11 16.81 12.71
N GLU A 213 6.85 16.20 11.54
CA GLU A 213 5.86 15.15 11.31
C GLU A 213 6.53 13.82 10.91
N LEU A 214 7.73 13.88 10.33
CA LEU A 214 8.48 12.69 9.91
C LEU A 214 8.89 11.81 11.10
N PHE A 215 8.63 10.50 11.00
CA PHE A 215 8.82 9.50 12.05
C PHE A 215 8.06 9.82 13.34
N ARG A 216 6.85 10.36 13.17
CA ARG A 216 5.92 10.62 14.26
C ARG A 216 4.54 10.09 13.92
N GLU A 217 3.79 9.78 14.96
CA GLU A 217 2.37 9.47 14.90
C GLU A 217 1.60 10.66 15.49
N ARG A 218 0.49 11.02 14.86
CA ARG A 218 -0.41 12.05 15.37
C ARG A 218 -1.38 11.41 16.34
N ASP A 219 -1.49 11.96 17.54
CA ASP A 219 -2.50 11.52 18.50
C ASP A 219 -3.87 12.07 18.12
N ASP A 220 -4.88 11.20 18.06
CA ASP A 220 -6.22 11.58 17.62
C ASP A 220 -6.97 12.45 18.64
N TYR A 221 -6.53 12.51 19.90
CA TYR A 221 -7.18 13.27 20.95
C TYR A 221 -6.63 14.69 21.08
N ASP A 222 -5.32 14.84 21.20
CA ASP A 222 -4.69 16.15 21.40
C ASP A 222 -4.14 16.76 20.10
N LEU A 223 -4.15 16.01 18.99
CA LEU A 223 -3.69 16.41 17.67
C LEU A 223 -2.20 16.75 17.57
N HIS A 224 -1.39 16.38 18.58
CA HIS A 224 0.06 16.55 18.59
C HIS A 224 0.76 15.36 17.95
N TRP A 225 1.98 15.62 17.48
CA TRP A 225 2.86 14.63 16.88
C TRP A 225 3.84 14.09 17.92
N TYR A 226 3.84 12.77 18.09
CA TYR A 226 4.72 12.06 19.00
C TYR A 226 5.69 11.19 18.23
N ASP A 227 6.95 11.16 18.65
CA ASP A 227 7.96 10.27 18.10
C ASP A 227 7.47 8.81 18.12
N VAL A 228 7.66 8.11 17.00
CA VAL A 228 7.35 6.67 16.94
C VAL A 228 8.16 5.92 18.00
N VAL A 229 7.55 4.87 18.57
CA VAL A 229 8.16 4.05 19.63
C VAL A 229 8.21 2.57 19.22
N GLY A 230 8.88 1.73 20.01
CA GLY A 230 8.88 0.29 19.82
C GLY A 230 9.51 -0.17 18.50
N LYS A 231 8.81 -1.02 17.74
CA LYS A 231 9.32 -1.62 16.50
C LYS A 231 9.57 -0.58 15.40
N PRO A 232 8.64 0.36 15.09
CA PRO A 232 8.90 1.44 14.14
C PRO A 232 10.16 2.25 14.46
N PHE A 233 10.34 2.66 15.73
CA PHE A 233 11.54 3.36 16.19
C PHE A 233 12.83 2.59 15.86
N GLN A 234 12.91 1.33 16.31
CA GLN A 234 14.10 0.48 16.09
C GLN A 234 14.41 0.30 14.61
N ARG A 235 13.36 0.13 13.79
CA ARG A 235 13.49 -0.10 12.36
C ARG A 235 13.95 1.15 11.61
N VAL A 236 13.45 2.33 11.96
CA VAL A 236 13.91 3.61 11.40
C VAL A 236 15.39 3.82 11.69
N LEU A 237 15.83 3.61 12.93
CA LEU A 237 17.25 3.72 13.30
C LEU A 237 18.12 2.73 12.54
N GLN A 238 17.66 1.49 12.40
CA GLN A 238 18.39 0.46 11.65
C GLN A 238 18.55 0.81 10.17
N LEU A 239 17.47 1.25 9.51
CA LEU A 239 17.50 1.57 8.07
C LEU A 239 18.37 2.80 7.80
N THR A 240 18.23 3.84 8.62
CA THR A 240 19.03 5.07 8.50
C THR A 240 20.47 4.91 9.01
N GLY A 241 20.74 3.95 9.89
CA GLY A 241 22.06 3.75 10.49
C GLY A 241 22.39 4.77 11.58
N THR A 242 21.38 5.25 12.32
CA THR A 242 21.49 6.35 13.28
C THR A 242 21.16 5.91 14.72
N GLN A 243 21.41 6.77 15.70
CA GLN A 243 21.17 6.46 17.12
C GLN A 243 19.91 7.09 17.69
N ASN A 244 19.33 8.07 16.98
CA ASN A 244 18.13 8.79 17.41
C ASN A 244 17.33 9.30 16.19
N LEU A 245 16.05 9.64 16.42
CA LEU A 245 15.15 10.06 15.34
C LEU A 245 15.51 11.40 14.71
N ASP A 246 16.19 12.30 15.43
CA ASP A 246 16.62 13.57 14.86
C ASP A 246 17.72 13.39 13.80
N GLU A 247 18.69 12.52 14.07
CA GLU A 247 19.66 12.08 13.07
C GLU A 247 18.99 11.32 11.94
N ALA A 248 18.05 10.43 12.24
CA ALA A 248 17.31 9.68 11.23
C ALA A 248 16.58 10.60 10.25
N ARG A 249 15.92 11.66 10.75
CA ARG A 249 15.26 12.69 9.93
C ARG A 249 16.26 13.36 8.99
N ARG A 250 17.42 13.80 9.52
CA ARG A 250 18.47 14.42 8.69
C ARG A 250 18.91 13.50 7.57
N VAL A 251 19.20 12.24 7.89
CA VAL A 251 19.58 11.22 6.90
C VAL A 251 18.48 11.00 5.86
N PHE A 252 17.21 10.92 6.27
CA PHE A 252 16.10 10.76 5.34
C PHE A 252 15.97 11.92 4.34
N PHE A 253 16.23 13.16 4.77
CA PHE A 253 16.24 14.31 3.85
C PHE A 253 17.50 14.35 2.97
N SER A 254 18.68 14.01 3.50
CA SER A 254 19.96 14.20 2.81
C SER A 254 20.43 13.02 1.94
N ASP A 255 19.98 11.80 2.22
CA ASP A 255 20.43 10.58 1.54
C ASP A 255 19.25 9.88 0.85
N GLU A 256 19.20 9.99 -0.47
CA GLU A 256 18.14 9.42 -1.29
C GLU A 256 18.05 7.89 -1.23
N ASN A 257 19.19 7.19 -1.05
CA ASN A 257 19.20 5.73 -0.97
C ASN A 257 18.62 5.26 0.35
N LYS A 258 18.97 5.95 1.44
CA LYS A 258 18.40 5.70 2.77
C LYS A 258 16.93 6.05 2.83
N ARG A 259 16.52 7.19 2.25
CA ARG A 259 15.10 7.55 2.10
C ARG A 259 14.32 6.47 1.38
N MET A 260 14.80 6.02 0.22
CA MET A 260 14.18 4.95 -0.55
C MET A 260 14.06 3.66 0.27
N ASP A 261 15.10 3.25 1.00
CA ASP A 261 15.04 2.04 1.84
C ASP A 261 14.02 2.15 2.97
N VAL A 262 13.89 3.34 3.58
CA VAL A 262 12.88 3.64 4.59
C VAL A 262 11.47 3.64 3.99
N MET A 263 11.25 4.33 2.87
CA MET A 263 9.95 4.36 2.17
C MET A 263 9.52 2.97 1.72
N LEU A 264 10.44 2.17 1.19
CA LEU A 264 10.17 0.79 0.79
C LEU A 264 9.97 -0.18 1.97
N ASN A 265 10.21 0.27 3.21
CA ASN A 265 9.89 -0.49 4.41
C ASN A 265 8.61 0.00 5.11
N ASN A 266 7.99 1.07 4.60
CA ASN A 266 6.62 1.45 4.96
C ASN A 266 5.62 0.65 4.13
N ALA A 267 4.70 -0.07 4.78
CA ALA A 267 3.79 -1.00 4.11
C ALA A 267 2.88 -0.31 3.08
N ASP A 268 2.34 0.86 3.43
CA ASP A 268 1.44 1.62 2.57
C ASP A 268 2.16 2.24 1.36
N SER A 269 3.37 2.78 1.56
CA SER A 269 4.22 3.25 0.47
C SER A 269 4.56 2.12 -0.51
N LEU A 270 4.88 0.93 -0.01
CA LEU A 270 5.19 -0.21 -0.86
C LEU A 270 3.96 -0.68 -1.66
N ALA A 271 2.78 -0.77 -1.00
CA ALA A 271 1.54 -1.14 -1.67
C ALA A 271 1.16 -0.14 -2.79
N LEU A 272 1.24 1.16 -2.51
CA LEU A 272 0.98 2.23 -3.49
C LEU A 272 1.92 2.13 -4.70
N LEU A 273 3.23 1.98 -4.44
CA LEU A 273 4.25 1.87 -5.49
C LEU A 273 3.99 0.66 -6.40
N LEU A 274 3.78 -0.52 -5.82
CA LEU A 274 3.60 -1.76 -6.59
C LEU A 274 2.28 -1.76 -7.36
N ALA A 275 1.20 -1.24 -6.77
CA ALA A 275 -0.07 -1.10 -7.49
C ALA A 275 0.07 -0.13 -8.67
N HIS A 276 0.76 0.99 -8.50
CA HIS A 276 0.95 1.98 -9.57
C HIS A 276 1.85 1.46 -10.70
N LEU A 277 2.93 0.75 -10.37
CA LEU A 277 3.84 0.17 -11.36
C LEU A 277 3.21 -1.02 -12.09
N GLY A 278 2.41 -1.81 -11.38
CA GLY A 278 1.68 -2.97 -11.87
C GLY A 278 0.35 -2.67 -12.54
N ARG A 279 -0.12 -1.41 -12.53
CA ARG A 279 -1.44 -1.11 -13.07
C ARG A 279 -1.53 -1.41 -14.58
N PRO A 280 -2.59 -2.13 -15.02
CA PRO A 280 -2.72 -2.53 -16.41
C PRO A 280 -3.09 -1.33 -17.29
N PRO A 281 -2.89 -1.40 -18.62
CA PRO A 281 -3.09 -0.27 -19.54
C PRO A 281 -4.47 0.40 -19.46
N GLU A 282 -5.53 -0.37 -19.19
CA GLU A 282 -6.90 0.10 -19.02
C GLU A 282 -7.10 1.00 -17.79
N TYR A 283 -6.17 0.97 -16.82
CA TYR A 283 -6.17 1.83 -15.63
C TYR A 283 -5.25 3.05 -15.81
N HIS A 284 -5.05 3.50 -17.05
CA HIS A 284 -4.43 4.78 -17.36
C HIS A 284 -5.45 5.69 -18.05
N PRO A 285 -5.35 7.03 -17.89
CA PRO A 285 -6.19 7.95 -18.63
C PRO A 285 -6.07 7.72 -20.14
N GLN A 286 -7.22 7.59 -20.82
CA GLN A 286 -7.29 7.58 -22.28
C GLN A 286 -7.24 9.05 -22.73
N TYR A 287 -6.16 9.45 -23.41
CA TYR A 287 -6.01 10.77 -24.02
C TYR A 287 -6.46 10.75 -25.47
#